data_AF-A0A7W0Q5Z5-F1
#
_entry.id   AF-A0A7W0Q5Z5-F1
#
_cell.length_a   1.000
_cell.length_b   1.000
_cell.length_c   1.000
_cell.angle_alpha   90.00
_cell.angle_beta   90.00
_cell.angle_gamma   90.00
#
_symmetry.space_group_name_H-M   'P 1'
#
loop_
_entity.id
_entity.type
_entity.pdbx_description
1 polymer ?
#
loop_
_entity_poly.entity_id
_entity_poly.type
_entity_poly.pdbx_seq_one_letter_code
_entity_poly.pdbx_strand_id
1 'polypeptide(L)'
;MAPWPVTAPLRVADLAARTLARFERLGGPRVAIGRRELLARFVIDGREIGAGYGRPTERGAHAMERFEGPRLDGVYSAKAAAGLLRLHAAGIGPLVFWASKSHVMLPQPTLEELRDRPPRIMRWLRSQV
;
A
#
# COMPACT_ATOMS: atom_id res chain seq x y z
N MET A 1 -9.85 15.04 3.44
CA MET A 1 -10.49 13.72 3.62
C MET A 1 -9.39 12.71 3.96
N ALA A 2 -9.48 12.02 5.09
CA ALA A 2 -8.53 10.96 5.45
C ALA A 2 -8.91 9.65 4.72
N PRO A 3 -7.96 8.86 4.21
CA PRO A 3 -8.26 7.62 3.51
C PRO A 3 -8.84 6.57 4.47
N TRP A 4 -9.60 5.61 3.93
CA TRP A 4 -10.34 4.63 4.72
C TRP A 4 -9.52 3.81 5.74
N PRO A 5 -8.21 3.48 5.53
CA PRO A 5 -7.44 2.76 6.54
C PRO A 5 -7.20 3.61 7.79
N VAL A 6 -7.20 4.94 7.64
CA VAL A 6 -7.05 5.90 8.73
C VAL A 6 -8.35 6.03 9.52
N THR A 7 -9.49 5.88 8.88
CA THR A 7 -10.81 6.08 9.49
C THR A 7 -11.49 4.79 9.95
N ALA A 8 -10.93 3.61 9.65
CA ALA A 8 -11.57 2.32 9.94
C ALA A 8 -10.56 1.24 10.43
N PRO A 9 -9.88 1.43 11.57
CA PRO A 9 -8.87 0.50 12.09
C PRO A 9 -9.40 -0.92 12.29
N LEU A 10 -10.68 -1.05 12.68
CA LEU A 10 -11.36 -2.35 12.81
C LEU A 10 -11.41 -3.11 11.48
N ARG A 11 -11.69 -2.42 10.38
CA ARG A 11 -11.74 -3.04 9.05
C ARG A 11 -10.35 -3.47 8.59
N VAL A 12 -9.31 -2.71 8.96
CA VAL A 12 -7.92 -3.08 8.67
C VAL A 12 -7.52 -4.34 9.45
N ALA A 13 -7.84 -4.41 10.74
CA ALA A 13 -7.60 -5.62 11.53
C ALA A 13 -8.36 -6.84 11.01
N ASP A 14 -9.62 -6.66 10.59
CA ASP A 14 -10.41 -7.74 9.99
C ASP A 14 -9.83 -8.22 8.65
N LEU A 15 -9.34 -7.29 7.83
CA LEU A 15 -8.63 -7.62 6.60
C LEU A 15 -7.35 -8.42 6.91
N ALA A 16 -6.54 -7.97 7.87
CA ALA A 16 -5.32 -8.68 8.27
C ALA A 16 -5.62 -10.12 8.74
N ALA A 17 -6.63 -10.31 9.59
CA ALA A 17 -7.04 -11.63 10.05
C ALA A 17 -7.49 -12.54 8.89
N ARG A 18 -8.28 -12.01 7.94
CA ARG A 18 -8.72 -12.77 6.76
C ARG A 18 -7.57 -13.13 5.82
N THR A 19 -6.59 -12.23 5.68
CA THR A 19 -5.37 -12.48 4.90
C THR A 19 -4.53 -13.60 5.52
N LEU A 20 -4.33 -13.59 6.84
CA LEU A 20 -3.63 -14.67 7.54
C LEU A 20 -4.34 -16.02 7.35
N ALA A 21 -5.66 -16.07 7.54
CA ALA A 21 -6.45 -17.27 7.30
C ALA A 21 -6.39 -17.74 5.83
N ARG A 22 -6.25 -16.81 4.87
CA ARG A 22 -6.06 -17.14 3.45
C ARG A 22 -4.68 -17.75 3.21
N PHE A 23 -3.61 -17.21 3.81
CA PHE A 23 -2.27 -17.78 3.69
C PHE A 23 -2.18 -19.18 4.27
N GLU A 24 -2.77 -19.42 5.44
CA GLU A 24 -2.85 -20.77 6.04
C GLU A 24 -3.51 -21.76 5.08
N ARG A 25 -4.66 -21.40 4.49
CA ARG A 25 -5.35 -22.25 3.50
C ARG A 25 -4.55 -22.50 2.21
N LEU A 26 -3.56 -21.65 1.91
CA LEU A 26 -2.67 -21.81 0.75
C LEU A 26 -1.39 -22.59 1.11
N GLY A 27 -1.29 -23.16 2.32
CA GLY A 27 -0.12 -23.90 2.80
C GLY A 27 0.94 -23.04 3.49
N GLY A 28 0.65 -21.76 3.74
CA GLY A 28 1.49 -20.87 4.53
C GLY A 28 1.45 -21.18 6.03
N PRO A 29 2.32 -20.53 6.83
CA PRO A 29 2.37 -20.76 8.28
C PRO A 29 1.10 -20.30 8.97
N ARG A 30 0.67 -21.07 9.97
CA ARG A 30 -0.42 -20.67 10.87
C ARG A 30 0.10 -19.65 11.88
N VAL A 31 -0.49 -18.46 11.88
CA VAL A 31 -0.17 -17.39 12.84
C VAL A 31 -1.33 -17.23 13.81
N ALA A 32 -1.12 -17.66 15.06
CA ALA A 32 -2.11 -17.53 16.13
C ALA A 32 -2.11 -16.11 16.72
N ILE A 33 -2.73 -15.16 16.01
CA ILE A 33 -2.89 -13.77 16.48
C ILE A 33 -4.36 -13.36 16.48
N GLY A 34 -4.81 -12.78 17.59
CA GLY A 34 -6.20 -12.34 17.76
C GLY A 34 -6.45 -10.93 17.24
N ARG A 35 -7.71 -10.59 16.98
CA ARG A 35 -8.12 -9.25 16.51
C ARG A 35 -7.70 -8.12 17.46
N ARG A 36 -7.81 -8.33 18.78
CA ARG A 36 -7.38 -7.35 19.80
C ARG A 36 -5.88 -7.04 19.68
N GLU A 37 -5.07 -8.06 19.44
CA GLU A 37 -3.62 -7.93 19.30
C GLU A 37 -3.27 -7.25 17.97
N LEU A 38 -3.95 -7.60 16.88
CA LEU A 38 -3.80 -6.91 15.58
C LEU A 38 -4.09 -5.42 15.71
N LEU A 39 -5.17 -5.04 16.41
CA LEU A 39 -5.52 -3.64 16.65
C LEU A 39 -4.47 -2.92 17.50
N ALA A 40 -3.97 -3.57 18.57
CA ALA A 40 -2.95 -2.99 19.43
C ALA A 40 -1.62 -2.75 18.69
N ARG A 41 -1.34 -3.54 17.64
CA ARG A 41 -0.16 -3.40 16.79
C ARG A 41 -0.37 -2.51 15.56
N PHE A 42 -1.61 -2.07 15.30
CA PHE A 42 -1.91 -1.20 14.17
C PHE A 42 -1.53 0.25 14.50
N VAL A 43 -0.49 0.74 13.83
CA VAL A 43 0.02 2.10 14.01
C VAL A 43 -0.13 2.87 12.72
N ILE A 44 -0.72 4.07 12.81
CA ILE A 44 -0.69 5.06 11.73
C ILE A 44 0.40 6.07 12.08
N ASP A 45 1.49 6.06 11.31
CA ASP A 45 2.52 7.07 11.46
C ASP A 45 2.11 8.36 10.73
N GLY A 46 1.69 9.36 11.51
CA GLY A 46 1.30 10.68 11.00
C GLY A 46 2.46 11.55 10.52
N ARG A 47 3.72 11.20 10.85
CA ARG A 47 4.89 12.07 10.61
C ARG A 47 5.23 12.24 9.14
N GLU A 48 4.82 11.31 8.29
CA GLU A 48 5.06 11.36 6.84
C GLU A 48 3.85 11.87 6.03
N ILE A 49 2.74 12.22 6.69
CA ILE A 49 1.51 12.64 6.00
C ILE A 49 1.66 14.01 5.32
N GLY A 50 2.38 14.95 5.96
CA GLY A 50 2.56 16.32 5.47
C GLY A 50 1.23 17.04 5.20
N ALA A 51 1.10 17.67 4.03
CA ALA A 51 -0.11 18.40 3.60
C ALA A 51 -1.33 17.50 3.31
N GLY A 52 -1.27 16.21 3.62
CA GLY A 52 -2.39 15.28 3.53
C GLY A 52 -2.31 14.30 2.37
N TYR A 53 -3.44 13.66 2.10
CA TYR A 53 -3.56 12.58 1.13
C TYR A 53 -3.28 13.05 -0.31
N GLY A 54 -2.57 12.25 -1.09
CA GLY A 54 -2.26 12.59 -2.49
C GLY A 54 -1.19 13.66 -2.69
N ARG A 55 -0.62 14.25 -1.63
CA ARG A 55 0.36 15.34 -1.72
C ARG A 55 1.79 14.85 -1.47
N PRO A 56 2.79 15.26 -2.28
CA PRO A 56 4.19 14.93 -2.00
C PRO A 56 4.69 15.60 -0.71
N THR A 57 5.82 15.15 -0.20
CA THR A 57 6.54 15.76 0.94
C THR A 57 8.03 15.82 0.65
N GLU A 58 8.73 16.81 1.23
CA GLU A 58 10.19 16.94 1.11
C GLU A 58 10.91 15.68 1.62
N ARG A 59 10.48 15.17 2.78
CA ARG A 59 11.02 13.92 3.34
C ARG A 59 10.77 12.71 2.43
N GLY A 60 9.64 12.67 1.74
CA GLY A 60 9.36 11.67 0.71
C GLY A 60 10.32 11.78 -0.47
N ALA A 61 10.56 13.00 -0.97
CA ALA A 61 11.52 13.23 -2.04
C ALA A 61 12.94 12.81 -1.65
N HIS A 62 13.40 13.20 -0.46
CA HIS A 62 14.70 12.77 0.07
C HIS A 62 14.82 11.27 0.27
N ALA A 63 13.73 10.61 0.68
CA ALA A 63 13.71 9.16 0.79
C ALA A 63 13.89 8.49 -0.58
N MET A 64 13.27 9.02 -1.63
CA MET A 64 13.42 8.49 -2.99
C MET A 64 14.86 8.57 -3.49
N GLU A 65 15.59 9.64 -3.17
CA GLU A 65 17.01 9.79 -3.53
C GLU A 65 17.90 8.72 -2.89
N ARG A 66 17.51 8.22 -1.71
CA ARG A 66 18.29 7.29 -0.88
C ARG A 66 17.79 5.86 -0.93
N PHE A 67 16.67 5.61 -1.62
CA PHE A 67 16.04 4.31 -1.61
C PHE A 67 16.71 3.37 -2.62
N GLU A 68 17.44 2.40 -2.10
CA GLU A 68 18.08 1.34 -2.89
C GLU A 68 17.04 0.24 -3.18
N GLY A 69 16.22 0.44 -4.21
CA GLY A 69 15.15 -0.49 -4.59
C GLY A 69 14.40 -0.07 -5.85
N PRO A 70 13.21 -0.63 -6.10
CA PRO A 70 12.40 -0.22 -7.24
C PRO A 70 12.03 1.26 -7.16
N ARG A 71 11.84 1.89 -8.33
CA ARG A 71 11.40 3.29 -8.41
C ARG A 71 10.13 3.48 -7.58
N LEU A 72 10.09 4.54 -6.79
CA LEU A 72 8.94 4.87 -5.93
C LEU A 72 8.08 5.96 -6.58
N ASP A 73 6.78 5.94 -6.31
CA ASP A 73 5.93 7.06 -6.67
C ASP A 73 6.16 8.23 -5.72
N GLY A 74 6.07 9.46 -6.23
CA GLY A 74 6.37 10.69 -5.49
C GLY A 74 5.41 11.04 -4.36
N VAL A 75 4.44 10.17 -4.04
CA VAL A 75 3.41 10.44 -3.04
C VAL A 75 3.35 9.33 -2.00
N TYR A 76 2.77 8.18 -2.31
CA TYR A 76 2.45 7.15 -1.31
C TYR A 76 3.68 6.33 -0.93
N SER A 77 4.35 5.76 -1.93
CA SER A 77 5.53 4.91 -1.67
C SER A 77 6.72 5.74 -1.22
N ALA A 78 6.86 6.99 -1.69
CA ALA A 78 7.85 7.94 -1.15
C ALA A 78 7.67 8.23 0.34
N LYS A 79 6.43 8.50 0.80
CA LYS A 79 6.13 8.71 2.23
C LYS A 79 6.40 7.46 3.06
N ALA A 80 5.98 6.30 2.56
CA ALA A 80 6.25 5.03 3.23
C ALA A 80 7.76 4.75 3.33
N ALA A 81 8.54 5.08 2.30
CA ALA A 81 9.99 4.94 2.31
C ALA A 81 10.66 5.91 3.29
N ALA A 82 10.16 7.14 3.42
CA ALA A 82 10.64 8.07 4.45
C ALA A 82 10.44 7.50 5.87
N GLY A 83 9.30 6.86 6.13
CA GLY A 83 9.04 6.14 7.37
C GLY A 83 9.98 4.95 7.56
N LEU A 84 10.16 4.13 6.52
CA LEU A 84 11.05 2.97 6.52
C LEU A 84 12.49 3.38 6.89
N LEU A 85 13.07 4.33 6.16
CA LEU A 85 14.46 4.78 6.37
C LEU A 85 14.63 5.38 7.77
N ARG A 86 13.65 6.14 8.25
CA ARG A 86 13.66 6.69 9.62
C ARG A 86 13.64 5.59 10.68
N LEU A 87 12.80 4.57 10.52
CA LEU A 87 12.70 3.45 11.47
C LEU A 87 13.97 2.60 11.44
N HIS A 88 14.51 2.35 10.25
CA HIS A 88 15.76 1.63 10.08
C HIS A 88 16.95 2.36 10.73
N ALA A 89 17.07 3.67 10.50
CA ALA A 89 18.10 4.50 11.14
C ALA A 89 17.99 4.52 12.68
N ALA A 90 16.79 4.29 13.23
CA ALA A 90 16.57 4.14 14.67
C ALA A 90 16.83 2.70 15.19
N GLY A 91 17.36 1.81 14.35
CA GLY A 91 17.68 0.42 14.72
C GLY A 91 16.47 -0.52 14.77
N ILE A 92 15.31 -0.12 14.24
CA ILE A 92 14.11 -0.98 14.22
C ILE A 92 14.18 -1.93 13.02
N GLY A 93 14.01 -3.23 13.27
CA GLY A 93 13.95 -4.24 12.21
C GLY A 93 13.75 -5.68 12.71
N PRO A 94 13.55 -6.65 11.79
CA PRO A 94 13.48 -6.51 10.34
C PRO A 94 12.22 -5.74 9.88
N LEU A 95 12.34 -4.92 8.84
CA LEU A 95 11.24 -4.12 8.29
C LEU A 95 10.77 -4.67 6.95
N VAL A 96 9.45 -4.80 6.79
CA VAL A 96 8.83 -5.14 5.51
C VAL A 96 8.28 -3.86 4.89
N PHE A 97 8.69 -3.57 3.66
CA PHE A 97 8.24 -2.41 2.90
C PHE A 97 7.26 -2.83 1.80
N TRP A 98 6.12 -2.13 1.72
CA TRP A 98 5.11 -2.36 0.69
C TRP A 98 5.04 -1.18 -0.29
N ALA A 99 5.63 -1.34 -1.47
CA ALA A 99 5.51 -0.38 -2.57
C ALA A 99 4.21 -0.63 -3.34
N SER A 100 3.24 0.27 -3.23
CA SER A 100 1.87 0.04 -3.75
C SER A 100 1.65 0.46 -5.20
N LYS A 101 2.55 1.27 -5.78
CA LYS A 101 2.48 1.70 -7.18
C LYS A 101 3.62 1.12 -7.98
N SER A 102 3.28 0.28 -8.96
CA SER A 102 4.23 -0.12 -9.99
C SER A 102 4.41 1.01 -11.00
N HIS A 103 5.66 1.29 -11.38
CA HIS A 103 5.97 2.14 -12.53
C HIS A 103 6.02 1.35 -13.84
N VAL A 104 5.76 0.04 -13.78
CA VAL A 104 5.62 -0.77 -14.99
C VAL A 104 4.39 -0.28 -15.75
N MET A 105 4.65 0.31 -16.90
CA MET A 105 3.60 0.61 -17.87
C MET A 105 3.16 -0.72 -18.47
N LEU A 106 1.94 -1.14 -18.16
CA LEU A 106 1.34 -2.28 -18.84
C LEU A 106 0.99 -1.85 -20.27
N PRO A 107 1.14 -2.75 -21.26
CA PRO A 107 0.71 -2.46 -22.62
C PRO A 107 -0.78 -2.08 -22.61
N GLN A 108 -1.16 -1.15 -23.50
CA GLN A 108 -2.57 -0.86 -23.71
C GLN A 108 -3.24 -2.13 -24.25
N PRO A 109 -4.39 -2.55 -23.67
CA PRO A 109 -5.10 -3.69 -24.19
C PRO A 109 -5.61 -3.38 -25.59
N THR A 110 -5.45 -4.34 -26.50
CA THR A 110 -6.01 -4.29 -27.85
C THR A 110 -7.54 -4.34 -27.81
N LEU A 111 -8.21 -3.88 -28.87
CA LEU A 111 -9.67 -3.96 -28.98
C LEU A 111 -10.18 -5.41 -28.91
N GLU A 112 -9.37 -6.37 -29.35
CA GLU A 112 -9.68 -7.80 -29.27
C GLU A 112 -9.65 -8.32 -27.83
N GLU A 113 -8.65 -7.95 -27.04
CA GLU A 113 -8.56 -8.30 -25.61
C GLU A 113 -9.65 -7.64 -24.75
N LEU A 114 -10.28 -6.59 -25.27
CA LEU A 114 -11.38 -5.87 -24.65
C LEU A 114 -12.76 -6.43 -25.03
N ARG A 115 -12.85 -7.27 -26.08
CA ARG A 115 -14.13 -7.73 -26.67
C ARG A 115 -15.05 -8.41 -25.66
N ASP A 116 -14.49 -9.23 -24.77
CA ASP A 116 -15.25 -10.04 -23.80
C ASP A 116 -15.20 -9.49 -22.38
N ARG A 117 -14.76 -8.24 -22.19
CA ARG A 117 -14.67 -7.65 -20.85
C ARG A 117 -16.06 -7.30 -20.33
N PRO A 118 -16.31 -7.47 -19.02
CA PRO A 118 -17.57 -7.09 -18.39
C PRO A 118 -18.03 -5.68 -18.79
N PRO A 119 -19.31 -5.45 -19.10
CA PRO A 119 -19.82 -4.14 -19.57
C PRO A 119 -19.47 -2.96 -18.65
N ARG A 120 -19.32 -3.22 -17.34
CA ARG A 120 -18.89 -2.21 -16.36
C ARG A 120 -17.45 -1.74 -16.57
N ILE A 121 -16.54 -2.64 -16.94
CA ILE A 121 -15.15 -2.29 -17.26
C ILE A 121 -15.10 -1.43 -18.52
N MET A 122 -15.85 -1.84 -19.55
CA MET A 122 -15.92 -1.09 -20.81
C MET A 122 -16.51 0.31 -20.64
N ARG A 123 -17.52 0.47 -19.79
CA ARG A 123 -18.08 1.79 -19.44
C ARG A 123 -17.07 2.69 -18.75
N TRP A 124 -16.33 2.15 -17.79
CA TRP A 124 -15.29 2.90 -17.07
C TRP A 124 -14.16 3.34 -18.00
N LEU A 125 -13.67 2.45 -18.88
CA LEU A 125 -12.62 2.78 -19.86
C LEU A 125 -13.02 3.94 -20.78
N ARG A 126 -14.27 3.95 -21.26
CA ARG A 126 -14.80 5.04 -22.10
C ARG A 126 -14.94 6.38 -21.38
N SER A 127 -14.98 6.40 -20.05
CA SER A 127 -15.09 7.64 -19.26
C SER A 127 -13.72 8.27 -18.94
N GLN A 128 -12.62 7.68 -19.39
CA GLN A 128 -11.26 8.18 -19.19
C GLN A 128 -10.72 8.94 -20.41
N VAL A 129 -11.53 9.09 -21.47
CA VAL A 129 -11.26 9.86 -22.70
C VAL A 129 -12.15 11.09 -22.68
#